data_AF-F9FX46-F1
#
_entry.id   AF-F9FX46-F1
#
_cell.length_a   1.000
_cell.length_b   1.000
_cell.length_c   1.000
_cell.angle_alpha   90.00
_cell.angle_beta   90.00
_cell.angle_gamma   90.00
#
_symmetry.space_group_name_H-M   'P 1'
#
loop_
_entity.id
_entity.type
_entity.pdbx_description
1 polymer ?
#
loop_
_entity_poly.entity_id
_entity_poly.type
_entity_poly.pdbx_seq_one_letter_code
_entity_poly.pdbx_strand_id
1 'polypeptide(L)'
;LAGVLMKVRDQDRHELEEKLNNEWILTPVIASNFKNLPRAHIVTAEFDLERDEGEYYGKLLKDGGNEVTVKRYEGCPHAFAHYNHPESGLAKSFEFIEDTAELLRYVHEFNCFTGFFAQQDGASNE
;
A
#
# COMPACT_ATOMS: atom_id res chain seq x y z
N LEU A 1 -18.25 -34.04 29.92
CA LEU A 1 -17.17 -33.76 28.94
C LEU A 1 -17.05 -32.24 28.83
N ALA A 2 -16.23 -31.64 29.69
CA ALA A 2 -16.01 -30.20 29.70
C ALA A 2 -15.09 -29.85 28.52
N GLY A 3 -15.57 -28.97 27.65
CA GLY A 3 -14.80 -28.48 26.50
C GLY A 3 -13.50 -27.83 26.95
N VAL A 4 -12.39 -28.27 26.36
CA VAL A 4 -11.09 -27.62 26.49
C VAL A 4 -11.14 -26.30 25.73
N LEU A 5 -11.64 -25.26 26.39
CA LEU A 5 -11.40 -23.89 25.95
C LEU A 5 -9.95 -23.57 26.31
N MET A 6 -9.09 -23.60 25.30
CA MET A 6 -7.67 -23.25 25.40
C MET A 6 -7.56 -21.74 25.73
N LYS A 7 -7.70 -21.39 27.01
CA LYS A 7 -7.39 -20.05 27.52
C LYS A 7 -5.88 -19.89 27.44
N VAL A 8 -5.39 -19.28 26.36
CA VAL A 8 -4.02 -18.74 26.32
C VAL A 8 -3.92 -17.75 27.48
N ARG A 9 -2.97 -17.96 28.40
CA ARG A 9 -2.78 -17.06 29.55
C ARG A 9 -2.34 -15.71 29.00
N ASP A 10 -2.72 -14.62 29.66
CA ASP A 10 -2.45 -13.26 29.14
C ASP A 10 -0.94 -12.99 28.93
N GLN A 11 -0.07 -13.62 29.75
CA GLN A 11 1.39 -13.58 29.58
C GLN A 11 1.85 -14.24 28.27
N ASP A 12 1.25 -15.38 27.89
CA ASP A 12 1.57 -16.09 26.65
C ASP A 12 1.10 -15.30 25.41
N ARG A 13 0.08 -14.41 25.56
CA ARG A 13 -0.39 -13.52 24.48
C ARG A 13 0.58 -12.37 24.24
N HIS A 14 1.06 -11.70 25.28
CA HIS A 14 2.00 -10.59 25.11
C HIS A 14 3.33 -11.04 24.49
N GLU A 15 3.85 -12.19 24.90
CA GLU A 15 5.08 -12.75 24.32
C GLU A 15 4.90 -13.14 22.84
N LEU A 16 3.69 -13.59 22.47
CA LEU A 16 3.36 -13.90 21.09
C LEU A 16 3.20 -12.61 20.25
N GLU A 17 2.49 -11.61 20.77
CA GLU A 17 2.34 -10.29 20.15
C GLU A 17 3.70 -9.62 19.93
N GLU A 18 4.59 -9.66 20.92
CA GLU A 18 5.93 -9.10 20.79
C GLU A 18 6.74 -9.80 19.70
N LYS A 19 6.69 -11.14 19.64
CA LYS A 19 7.34 -11.89 18.55
C LYS A 19 6.78 -11.51 17.20
N LEU A 20 5.46 -11.49 17.08
CA LEU A 20 4.74 -11.21 15.83
C LEU A 20 4.98 -9.78 15.33
N ASN A 21 5.00 -8.78 16.22
CA ASN A 21 5.30 -7.40 15.87
C ASN A 21 6.76 -7.19 15.41
N ASN A 22 7.65 -8.14 15.70
CA ASN A 22 9.03 -8.13 15.21
C ASN A 22 9.22 -9.00 13.95
N GLU A 23 8.16 -9.54 13.38
CA GLU A 23 8.20 -10.26 12.11
C GLU A 23 7.78 -9.34 10.96
N TRP A 24 8.61 -9.27 9.92
CA TRP A 24 8.39 -8.37 8.78
C TRP A 24 7.07 -8.61 8.04
N ILE A 25 6.49 -9.81 8.15
CA ILE A 25 5.21 -10.16 7.52
C ILE A 25 4.02 -9.39 8.15
N LEU A 26 4.15 -8.97 9.41
CA LEU A 26 3.17 -8.14 10.11
C LEU A 26 3.60 -6.67 10.19
N THR A 27 4.90 -6.40 10.13
CA THR A 27 5.45 -5.05 10.16
C THR A 27 6.38 -4.85 8.94
N PRO A 28 5.83 -4.55 7.74
CA PRO A 28 6.62 -4.53 6.50
C PRO A 28 7.81 -3.56 6.50
N VAL A 29 7.77 -2.51 7.32
CA VAL A 29 8.86 -1.52 7.45
C VAL A 29 10.16 -2.12 7.99
N ILE A 30 10.13 -3.28 8.64
CA ILE A 30 11.34 -3.99 9.13
C ILE A 30 11.81 -5.09 8.17
N ALA A 31 11.25 -5.20 6.96
CA ALA A 31 11.72 -6.17 5.98
C ALA A 31 13.21 -5.95 5.65
N SER A 32 13.94 -7.04 5.46
CA SER A 32 15.38 -6.99 5.21
C SER A 32 15.76 -6.56 3.78
N ASN A 33 14.79 -6.53 2.86
CA ASN A 33 15.01 -6.19 1.46
C ASN A 33 13.77 -5.55 0.84
N PHE A 34 13.98 -4.45 0.12
CA PHE A 34 12.94 -3.70 -0.60
C PHE A 34 13.21 -3.63 -2.11
N LYS A 35 14.04 -4.49 -2.69
CA LYS A 35 14.37 -4.46 -4.14
C LYS A 35 13.39 -5.28 -4.98
N ASN A 36 13.24 -4.90 -6.24
CA ASN A 36 12.49 -5.64 -7.27
C ASN A 36 11.01 -5.90 -6.88
N LEU A 37 10.40 -4.94 -6.20
CA LEU A 37 8.98 -4.98 -5.84
C LEU A 37 8.14 -4.33 -6.95
N PRO A 38 6.84 -4.67 -7.05
CA PRO A 38 5.94 -4.02 -8.00
C PRO A 38 5.88 -2.51 -7.77
N ARG A 39 5.47 -1.78 -8.81
CA ARG A 39 5.16 -0.36 -8.68
C ARG A 39 4.08 -0.17 -7.62
N ALA A 40 4.22 0.86 -6.79
CA ALA A 40 3.32 1.11 -5.68
C ALA A 40 2.80 2.55 -5.66
N HIS A 41 1.54 2.71 -5.26
CA HIS A 41 0.96 3.98 -4.87
C HIS A 41 0.51 3.86 -3.42
N ILE A 42 1.02 4.72 -2.54
CA ILE A 42 0.66 4.75 -1.12
C ILE A 42 -0.19 5.98 -0.86
N VAL A 43 -1.32 5.76 -0.20
CA VAL A 43 -2.24 6.81 0.21
C VAL A 43 -2.22 6.92 1.73
N THR A 44 -2.07 8.15 2.23
CA THR A 44 -2.19 8.45 3.66
C THR A 44 -3.21 9.55 3.88
N ALA A 45 -3.77 9.59 5.09
CA ALA A 45 -4.62 10.68 5.55
C ALA A 45 -3.85 11.56 6.57
N GLU A 46 -4.10 12.87 6.57
CA GLU A 46 -3.35 13.80 7.42
C GLU A 46 -3.51 13.52 8.91
N PHE A 47 -4.72 13.19 9.34
CA PHE A 47 -5.08 12.93 10.73
C PHE A 47 -5.21 11.43 11.01
N ASP A 48 -4.22 10.67 10.56
CA ASP A 48 -4.11 9.23 10.74
C ASP A 48 -2.90 8.89 11.61
N LEU A 49 -3.08 7.99 12.58
CA LEU A 49 -1.98 7.50 13.42
C LEU A 49 -0.95 6.72 12.59
N GLU A 50 -1.40 6.07 11.51
CA GLU A 50 -0.57 5.23 10.64
C GLU A 50 0.13 6.03 9.53
N ARG A 51 -0.11 7.35 9.44
CA ARG A 51 0.42 8.22 8.38
C ARG A 51 1.94 8.13 8.25
N ASP A 52 2.64 8.32 9.36
CA ASP A 52 4.10 8.43 9.35
C ASP A 52 4.75 7.10 8.98
N GLU A 53 4.17 5.98 9.41
CA GLU A 53 4.61 4.63 9.02
C GLU A 53 4.38 4.38 7.53
N GLY A 54 3.20 4.73 6.99
CA GLY A 54 2.88 4.57 5.57
C GLY A 54 3.81 5.39 4.68
N GLU A 55 4.10 6.65 5.04
CA GLU A 55 5.03 7.50 4.29
C GLU A 55 6.47 7.01 4.39
N TYR A 56 6.88 6.52 5.57
CA TYR A 56 8.19 5.92 5.77
C TYR A 56 8.36 4.65 4.92
N TYR A 57 7.35 3.78 4.88
CA TYR A 57 7.35 2.61 4.02
C TYR A 57 7.49 2.99 2.54
N GLY A 58 6.79 4.03 2.09
CA GLY A 58 6.96 4.58 0.73
C GLY A 58 8.37 5.06 0.45
N LYS A 59 9.05 5.65 1.44
CA LYS A 59 10.47 6.00 1.33
C LYS A 59 11.35 4.76 1.18
N LEU A 60 11.15 3.74 2.02
CA LEU A 60 11.92 2.48 1.96
C LEU A 60 11.79 1.80 0.59
N LEU A 61 10.58 1.76 0.03
CA LEU A 61 10.35 1.23 -1.30
C LEU A 61 11.06 2.06 -2.39
N LYS A 62 11.07 3.39 -2.30
CA LYS A 62 11.82 4.26 -3.24
C LYS A 62 13.32 4.02 -3.14
N ASP A 63 13.86 3.98 -1.92
CA ASP A 63 15.29 3.73 -1.66
C ASP A 63 15.71 2.34 -2.15
N GLY A 64 14.80 1.37 -2.14
CA GLY A 64 14.95 0.04 -2.73
C GLY A 64 15.01 0.00 -4.26
N GLY A 65 14.80 1.14 -4.93
CA GLY A 65 14.85 1.28 -6.39
C GLY A 65 13.52 1.02 -7.11
N ASN A 66 12.39 0.97 -6.40
CA ASN A 66 11.08 0.75 -7.03
C ASN A 66 10.43 2.06 -7.48
N GLU A 67 9.53 1.97 -8.46
CA GLU A 67 8.65 3.08 -8.83
C GLU A 67 7.53 3.24 -7.82
N VAL A 68 7.57 4.32 -7.04
CA VAL A 68 6.63 4.54 -5.94
C VAL A 68 6.13 5.98 -5.94
N THR A 69 4.84 6.15 -5.73
CA THR A 69 4.22 7.44 -5.47
C THR A 69 3.55 7.43 -4.10
N VAL A 70 3.51 8.58 -3.43
CA VAL A 70 2.89 8.74 -2.12
C VAL A 70 2.03 9.99 -2.16
N LYS A 71 0.73 9.87 -1.84
CA LYS A 71 -0.20 11.01 -1.75
C LYS A 71 -0.81 11.06 -0.36
N ARG A 72 -0.65 12.20 0.31
CA ARG A 72 -1.37 12.54 1.53
C ARG A 72 -2.65 13.29 1.19
N TYR A 73 -3.77 12.87 1.76
CA TYR A 73 -5.04 13.60 1.71
C TYR A 73 -5.17 14.49 2.95
N GLU A 74 -4.97 15.79 2.74
CA GLU A 74 -5.12 16.81 3.78
C GLU A 74 -6.57 16.89 4.28
N GLY A 75 -6.72 17.19 5.57
CA GLY A 75 -7.99 17.31 6.27
C GLY A 75 -8.71 15.98 6.53
N CYS A 76 -8.15 14.85 6.13
CA CYS A 76 -8.82 13.55 6.20
C CYS A 76 -8.42 12.74 7.45
N PRO A 77 -9.38 12.03 8.08
CA PRO A 77 -9.09 11.05 9.12
C PRO A 77 -8.74 9.68 8.52
N HIS A 78 -8.33 8.75 9.38
CA HIS A 78 -8.21 7.33 9.02
C HIS A 78 -9.48 6.81 8.34
N ALA A 79 -9.31 5.95 7.33
CA ALA A 79 -10.40 5.32 6.58
C ALA A 79 -11.36 6.28 5.82
N PHE A 80 -10.95 7.53 5.52
CA PHE A 80 -11.78 8.50 4.78
C PHE A 80 -12.30 8.00 3.42
N ALA A 81 -11.60 7.05 2.79
CA ALA A 81 -12.02 6.40 1.54
C ALA A 81 -13.38 5.69 1.63
N HIS A 82 -13.83 5.35 2.84
CA HIS A 82 -15.14 4.73 3.07
C HIS A 82 -16.25 5.75 3.36
N TYR A 83 -15.94 7.03 3.50
CA TYR A 83 -16.92 8.09 3.77
C TYR A 83 -17.49 8.66 2.46
N ASN A 84 -18.06 7.78 1.63
CA ASN A 84 -18.51 8.07 0.27
C ASN A 84 -20.04 8.08 0.13
N HIS A 85 -20.78 8.41 1.19
CA HIS A 85 -22.23 8.57 1.10
C HIS A 85 -22.57 9.68 0.10
N PRO A 86 -23.52 9.49 -0.83
CA PRO A 86 -23.77 10.45 -1.92
C PRO A 86 -24.21 11.84 -1.45
N GLU A 87 -24.89 11.94 -0.30
CA GLU A 87 -25.41 13.20 0.21
C GLU A 87 -24.62 13.78 1.40
N SER A 88 -23.82 12.95 2.07
CA SER A 88 -23.19 13.30 3.35
C SER A 88 -21.75 12.77 3.51
N GLY A 89 -21.18 12.23 2.44
CA GLY A 89 -19.81 11.78 2.40
C GLY A 89 -18.80 12.94 2.35
N LEU A 90 -17.54 12.62 2.56
CA LEU A 90 -16.44 13.56 2.38
C LEU A 90 -16.14 13.71 0.88
N ALA A 91 -16.05 14.95 0.39
CA ALA A 91 -15.64 15.22 -0.99
C ALA A 91 -14.29 14.56 -1.34
N LYS A 92 -13.36 14.52 -0.37
CA LYS A 92 -12.06 13.85 -0.51
C LYS A 92 -12.15 12.33 -0.70
N SER A 93 -13.23 11.71 -0.24
CA SER A 93 -13.49 10.28 -0.48
C SER A 93 -13.73 10.02 -1.98
N PHE A 94 -14.49 10.88 -2.64
CA PHE A 94 -14.72 10.81 -4.08
C PHE A 94 -13.47 11.17 -4.89
N GLU A 95 -12.70 12.18 -4.46
CA GLU A 95 -11.38 12.48 -5.05
C GLU A 95 -10.47 11.25 -5.00
N PHE A 96 -10.42 10.54 -3.86
CA PHE A 96 -9.65 9.30 -3.74
C PHE A 96 -10.10 8.21 -4.72
N ILE A 97 -11.41 8.06 -4.94
CA ILE A 97 -11.96 7.08 -5.89
C ILE A 97 -11.51 7.42 -7.31
N GLU A 98 -11.63 8.67 -7.73
CA GLU A 98 -11.24 9.10 -9.09
C GLU A 98 -9.74 8.95 -9.31
N ASP A 99 -8.91 9.45 -8.38
CA ASP A 99 -7.45 9.29 -8.42
C ASP A 99 -7.04 7.82 -8.54
N THR A 100 -7.65 6.95 -7.72
CA THR A 100 -7.35 5.51 -7.74
C THR A 100 -7.77 4.88 -9.06
N ALA A 101 -8.93 5.26 -9.60
CA ALA A 101 -9.42 4.76 -10.87
C ALA A 101 -8.52 5.22 -12.04
N GLU A 102 -8.05 6.48 -12.04
CA GLU A 102 -7.10 7.01 -13.01
C GLU A 102 -5.77 6.26 -12.97
N LEU A 103 -5.22 6.04 -11.77
CA LEU A 103 -3.99 5.26 -11.60
C LEU A 103 -4.15 3.84 -12.11
N LEU A 104 -5.27 3.17 -11.78
CA LEU A 104 -5.54 1.82 -12.25
C LEU A 104 -5.69 1.76 -13.77
N ARG A 105 -6.43 2.69 -14.38
CA ARG A 105 -6.52 2.81 -15.85
C ARG A 105 -5.14 3.00 -16.47
N TYR A 106 -4.35 3.94 -15.95
CA TYR A 106 -3.00 4.19 -16.42
C TYR A 106 -2.15 2.92 -16.40
N VAL A 107 -2.09 2.20 -15.27
CA VAL A 107 -1.23 1.01 -15.17
C VAL A 107 -1.70 -0.16 -16.03
N HIS A 108 -3.01 -0.31 -16.26
CA HIS A 108 -3.57 -1.38 -17.10
C HIS A 108 -3.49 -1.07 -18.60
N GLU A 109 -3.70 0.19 -19.00
CA GLU A 109 -3.64 0.62 -20.38
C GLU A 109 -2.19 0.80 -20.88
N PHE A 110 -1.26 1.31 -20.05
CA PHE A 110 0.16 1.41 -20.42
C PHE A 110 0.81 0.03 -20.64
N ASN A 111 0.35 -1.01 -19.94
CA ASN A 111 0.87 -2.36 -20.14
C ASN A 111 0.33 -3.05 -21.39
N CYS A 112 -0.71 -2.51 -22.04
CA CYS A 112 -1.25 -3.07 -23.28
C CYS A 112 -0.45 -2.58 -24.51
N PHE A 113 0.19 -1.40 -24.44
CA PHE A 113 0.87 -0.79 -25.58
C PHE A 113 2.37 -1.12 -25.68
N THR A 114 3.03 -1.39 -24.56
CA THR A 114 4.48 -1.70 -24.53
C THR A 114 4.82 -3.14 -24.92
N GLY A 115 3.82 -4.03 -24.99
CA GLY A 115 4.00 -5.43 -25.41
C GLY A 115 4.03 -5.68 -26.93
N PHE A 116 3.64 -4.70 -27.76
CA PHE A 116 3.50 -4.91 -29.21
C PHE A 116 4.68 -4.37 -30.05
N PHE A 117 5.46 -3.41 -29.53
CA PHE A 117 6.54 -2.77 -30.29
C PHE A 117 7.97 -3.17 -29.87
N ALA A 118 8.16 -4.02 -28.85
CA ALA A 118 9.50 -4.44 -28.44
C ALA A 118 10.15 -5.53 -29.35
N GLN A 119 9.50 -5.94 -30.45
CA GLN A 119 9.99 -7.00 -31.36
C GLN A 119 10.37 -6.50 -32.78
N GLN A 120 10.20 -5.22 -33.09
CA GLN A 120 10.69 -4.59 -34.33
C GLN A 120 11.24 -3.23 -33.89
N ASP A 121 12.54 -3.08 -33.64
CA ASP A 121 13.53 -2.88 -34.70
C ASP A 121 14.93 -3.30 -34.21
N GLY A 122 15.22 -4.59 -34.38
CA GLY A 122 16.56 -5.06 -34.64
C GLY A 122 16.73 -5.23 -36.15
N ALA A 123 17.03 -4.16 -36.87
CA ALA A 123 17.47 -4.23 -38.26
C ALA A 123 18.53 -3.15 -38.51
N SER A 124 19.67 -3.64 -38.94
CA SER A 124 20.97 -3.05 -39.20
C SER A 124 21.06 -2.08 -40.38
N ASN A 125 22.11 -1.24 -40.33
CA ASN A 125 22.91 -0.65 -41.44
C ASN A 125 22.14 0.30 -42.39
N GLU A 126 22.61 1.48 -42.78
CA GLU A 126 23.95 2.07 -43.00
C GLU A 126 23.93 3.57 -42.68
#